data_AF-A0A935TNG2-F1
#
_entry.id   AF-A0A935TNG2-F1
#
_cell.length_a   1.000
_cell.length_b   1.000
_cell.length_c   1.000
_cell.angle_alpha   90.00
_cell.angle_beta   90.00
_cell.angle_gamma   90.00
#
_symmetry.space_group_name_H-M   'P 1'
#
loop_
_entity.id
_entity.type
_entity.pdbx_description
1 polymer ?
#
loop_
_entity_poly.entity_id
_entity_poly.type
_entity_poly.pdbx_seq_one_letter_code
_entity_poly.pdbx_strand_id
1 'polypeptide(L)'
;MMHRKFTLFILLTVVCIFGIPCTSISQRIIKGVVTRYNKPAAEVRIFIEGLKNSPQDTTNENGEFEIFIPAGVKYLSFTEKDDFHSNQLKLSSKDTSNFISMNLDVIKGVFNWKAETSLSAASSFFSVYQSSGNNNNISTILSRALIHLDWKQGKYTWLTDFNLLYGQSFTSLKIEDQQGIRSVQANAKSGDLLSVTSSFSEQFSKYFHLTALANAQSQFAPGYSDPYAPARGRDLVLISEFLAPVVFNLGVGIDYRPNQYMSVYYSPCGLDLLFVRRPELRQQFGLEEDEATNVTFGSFLNLNYRRQIMKNVVFATKLQLFTNYLKNKENPAFERPGSIDVQLWQNSLNFNFNKYISFSITTTVIYDEDRQFRLLEGDDKLGQNTGATGPRTQYFHNLGLGLNYSFQSKQH
;
A
#
# COMPACT_ATOMS: atom_id res chain seq x y z
N MET A 1 95.27 -13.04 -17.12
CA MET A 1 94.22 -12.98 -18.16
C MET A 1 93.82 -14.40 -18.56
N MET A 2 93.22 -15.17 -17.65
CA MET A 2 92.65 -16.51 -17.85
C MET A 2 92.21 -16.97 -16.46
N HIS A 3 90.97 -16.70 -16.05
CA HIS A 3 90.26 -17.31 -14.90
C HIS A 3 88.93 -16.64 -14.54
N ARG A 4 88.53 -15.54 -15.22
CA ARG A 4 87.24 -14.86 -14.97
C ARG A 4 86.16 -15.02 -16.05
N LYS A 5 86.41 -15.78 -17.13
CA LYS A 5 85.45 -15.98 -18.23
C LYS A 5 84.70 -17.32 -18.22
N PHE A 6 85.03 -18.26 -17.32
CA PHE A 6 84.38 -19.57 -17.29
C PHE A 6 83.24 -19.68 -16.26
N THR A 7 83.20 -18.82 -15.24
CA THR A 7 82.16 -18.88 -14.19
C THR A 7 80.85 -18.19 -14.58
N LEU A 8 80.88 -17.28 -15.56
CA LEU A 8 79.68 -16.55 -16.01
C LEU A 8 78.84 -17.32 -17.05
N PHE A 9 79.43 -18.31 -17.73
CA PHE A 9 78.73 -19.10 -18.73
C PHE A 9 77.92 -20.26 -18.14
N ILE A 10 78.26 -20.71 -16.93
CA ILE A 10 77.54 -21.79 -16.22
C ILE A 10 76.34 -21.24 -15.43
N LEU A 11 76.37 -19.97 -15.00
CA LEU A 11 75.23 -19.37 -14.31
C LEU A 11 74.07 -19.00 -15.25
N LEU A 12 74.35 -18.77 -16.55
CA LEU A 12 73.33 -18.41 -17.53
C LEU A 12 72.65 -19.61 -18.21
N THR A 13 73.17 -20.82 -18.04
CA THR A 13 72.57 -22.05 -18.60
C THR A 13 71.79 -22.89 -17.58
N VAL A 14 71.91 -22.61 -16.27
CA VAL A 14 71.18 -23.36 -15.23
C VAL A 14 69.81 -22.74 -14.88
N VAL A 15 69.54 -21.48 -15.27
CA VAL A 15 68.21 -20.86 -15.06
C VAL A 15 67.19 -21.27 -16.14
N CYS A 16 67.62 -21.91 -17.24
CA CYS A 16 66.70 -22.40 -18.29
C CYS A 16 66.26 -23.86 -18.13
N ILE A 17 66.67 -24.58 -17.08
CA ILE A 17 66.40 -26.04 -16.92
C ILE A 17 65.36 -26.36 -15.84
N PHE A 18 65.04 -25.42 -14.93
CA PHE A 18 63.83 -25.53 -14.14
C PHE A 18 62.68 -24.86 -14.88
N GLY A 19 62.03 -25.65 -15.75
CA GLY A 19 60.70 -25.37 -16.23
C GLY A 19 59.73 -25.30 -15.05
N ILE A 20 59.69 -24.14 -14.39
CA ILE A 20 58.47 -23.70 -13.74
C ILE A 20 57.52 -23.47 -14.91
N PRO A 21 56.44 -24.25 -15.07
CA PRO A 21 55.42 -23.87 -16.02
C PRO A 21 54.89 -22.54 -15.51
N CYS A 22 55.35 -21.44 -16.12
CA CYS A 22 54.62 -20.19 -16.09
C CYS A 22 53.37 -20.50 -16.91
N THR A 23 52.39 -21.14 -16.26
CA THR A 23 51.02 -21.15 -16.74
C THR A 23 50.64 -19.69 -16.75
N SER A 24 50.79 -19.05 -17.92
CA SER A 24 50.07 -17.85 -18.27
C SER A 24 48.61 -18.17 -17.99
N ILE A 25 48.15 -17.75 -16.80
CA ILE A 25 46.73 -17.75 -16.48
C ILE A 25 46.18 -16.75 -17.48
N SER A 26 45.49 -17.25 -18.50
CA SER A 26 44.83 -16.40 -19.47
C SER A 26 43.94 -15.44 -18.68
N GLN A 27 44.24 -14.15 -18.76
CA GLN A 27 43.53 -13.08 -18.08
C GLN A 27 42.82 -12.24 -19.13
N ARG A 28 41.57 -11.87 -18.87
CA ARG A 28 40.83 -10.91 -19.68
C ARG A 28 40.51 -9.67 -18.88
N ILE A 29 40.58 -8.52 -19.52
CA ILE A 29 40.12 -7.26 -18.96
C ILE A 29 38.65 -7.11 -19.33
N ILE A 30 37.80 -6.90 -18.33
CA ILE A 30 36.41 -6.53 -18.54
C ILE A 30 36.23 -5.09 -18.09
N LYS A 31 35.73 -4.26 -19.00
CA LYS A 31 35.21 -2.93 -18.70
C LYS A 31 33.71 -3.04 -18.49
N GLY A 32 33.12 -2.08 -17.81
CA GLY A 32 31.68 -2.07 -17.69
C GLY A 32 31.14 -0.82 -17.05
N VAL A 33 29.81 -0.73 -17.05
CA VAL A 33 29.08 0.34 -16.39
C VAL A 33 28.09 -0.29 -15.44
N VAL A 34 28.09 0.16 -14.20
CA VAL A 34 27.10 -0.17 -13.19
C VAL A 34 26.08 0.95 -13.10
N THR A 35 24.80 0.61 -13.17
CA THR A 35 23.70 1.54 -12.95
C THR A 35 22.86 1.16 -11.75
N ARG A 36 22.36 2.18 -11.05
CA ARG A 36 21.42 2.09 -9.93
C ARG A 36 20.42 3.24 -10.07
N TYR A 37 19.14 2.95 -9.93
CA TYR A 37 18.05 3.88 -10.21
C TYR A 37 18.18 4.54 -11.59
N ASN A 38 18.44 3.73 -12.64
CA ASN A 38 18.73 4.17 -14.01
C ASN A 38 19.83 5.23 -14.19
N LYS A 39 20.70 5.41 -13.20
CA LYS A 39 21.83 6.36 -13.23
C LYS A 39 23.15 5.63 -13.02
N PRO A 40 24.26 6.21 -13.47
CA PRO A 40 25.57 5.67 -13.14
C PRO A 40 25.76 5.55 -11.62
N ALA A 41 26.22 4.38 -11.17
CA ALA A 41 26.42 4.10 -9.76
C ALA A 41 27.92 4.20 -9.42
N ALA A 42 28.31 5.29 -8.78
CA ALA A 42 29.68 5.50 -8.30
C ALA A 42 29.95 4.72 -7.00
N GLU A 43 31.23 4.49 -6.72
CA GLU A 43 31.69 3.88 -5.46
C GLU A 43 31.16 2.45 -5.21
N VAL A 44 30.77 1.73 -6.26
CA VAL A 44 30.41 0.32 -6.21
C VAL A 44 31.68 -0.50 -6.29
N ARG A 45 31.95 -1.30 -5.26
CA ARG A 45 33.08 -2.23 -5.22
C ARG A 45 32.77 -3.46 -6.07
N ILE A 46 33.65 -3.78 -7.01
CA ILE A 46 33.61 -5.01 -7.81
C ILE A 46 34.75 -5.92 -7.36
N PHE A 47 34.45 -7.19 -7.12
CA PHE A 47 35.44 -8.19 -6.74
C PHE A 47 35.03 -9.61 -7.14
N ILE A 48 35.97 -10.55 -7.04
CA ILE A 48 35.75 -11.96 -7.34
C ILE A 48 35.78 -12.73 -6.02
N GLU A 49 34.68 -13.38 -5.66
CA GLU A 49 34.59 -14.17 -4.43
C GLU A 49 35.44 -15.44 -4.52
N GLY A 50 36.12 -15.79 -3.42
CA GLY A 50 36.86 -17.06 -3.29
C GLY A 50 38.33 -17.05 -3.72
N LEU A 51 38.87 -15.92 -4.20
CA LEU A 51 40.30 -15.76 -4.50
C LEU A 51 41.02 -15.00 -3.37
N LYS A 52 42.05 -15.61 -2.76
CA LYS A 52 43.02 -14.88 -1.91
C LYS A 52 43.75 -13.88 -2.82
N ASN A 53 43.63 -12.59 -2.53
CA ASN A 53 44.07 -11.47 -3.37
C ASN A 53 43.29 -11.36 -4.69
N SER A 54 41.96 -11.40 -4.62
CA SER A 54 41.10 -11.09 -5.76
C SER A 54 41.42 -9.69 -6.31
N PRO A 55 41.52 -9.53 -7.65
CA PRO A 55 41.37 -8.22 -8.27
C PRO A 55 40.12 -7.53 -7.75
N GLN A 56 40.22 -6.24 -7.43
CA GLN A 56 39.11 -5.40 -7.02
C GLN A 56 39.18 -4.09 -7.78
N ASP A 57 38.02 -3.55 -8.11
CA ASP A 57 37.91 -2.20 -8.64
C ASP A 57 36.71 -1.49 -8.00
N THR A 58 36.66 -0.17 -8.12
CA THR A 58 35.54 0.63 -7.62
C THR A 58 35.08 1.56 -8.73
N THR A 59 33.77 1.60 -8.97
CA THR A 59 33.23 2.43 -10.05
C THR A 59 33.52 3.92 -9.85
N ASN A 60 33.84 4.60 -10.94
CA ASN A 60 34.02 6.06 -10.97
C ASN A 60 32.67 6.82 -10.91
N GLU A 61 32.70 8.15 -10.99
CA GLU A 61 31.50 9.00 -11.00
C GLU A 61 30.52 8.69 -12.16
N ASN A 62 31.03 8.12 -13.26
CA ASN A 62 30.26 7.67 -14.42
C ASN A 62 29.84 6.20 -14.31
N GLY A 63 29.98 5.58 -13.13
CA GLY A 63 29.62 4.18 -12.89
C GLY A 63 30.50 3.18 -13.63
N GLU A 64 31.62 3.61 -14.22
CA GLU A 64 32.49 2.77 -15.02
C GLU A 64 33.50 2.03 -14.15
N PHE A 65 33.83 0.80 -14.54
CA PHE A 65 34.89 -0.01 -13.91
C PHE A 65 35.71 -0.76 -14.95
N GLU A 66 36.91 -1.18 -14.54
CA GLU A 66 37.83 -2.00 -15.30
C GLU A 66 38.50 -3.03 -14.37
N ILE A 67 38.13 -4.31 -14.52
CA ILE A 67 38.63 -5.38 -13.66
C ILE A 67 39.30 -6.50 -14.46
N PHE A 68 40.40 -6.99 -13.91
CA PHE A 68 41.12 -8.15 -14.43
C PHE A 68 40.45 -9.44 -13.96
N ILE A 69 40.08 -10.31 -14.91
CA ILE A 69 39.40 -11.58 -14.62
C ILE A 69 40.28 -12.75 -15.05
N PRO A 70 40.75 -13.57 -14.10
CA PRO A 70 41.41 -14.83 -14.39
C PRO A 70 40.52 -15.83 -15.14
N ALA A 71 41.10 -16.68 -15.99
CA ALA A 71 40.39 -17.77 -16.65
C ALA A 71 39.69 -18.69 -15.64
N GLY A 72 38.44 -19.06 -15.93
CA GLY A 72 37.64 -19.97 -15.11
C GLY A 72 36.73 -19.29 -14.07
N VAL A 73 36.84 -17.96 -13.88
CA VAL A 73 35.93 -17.21 -13.00
C VAL A 73 34.53 -17.15 -13.61
N LYS A 74 33.53 -17.53 -12.81
CA LYS A 74 32.12 -17.61 -13.22
C LYS A 74 31.25 -16.46 -12.71
N TYR A 75 31.71 -15.73 -11.70
CA TYR A 75 30.90 -14.72 -11.02
C TYR A 75 31.72 -13.46 -10.73
N LEU A 76 31.09 -12.30 -10.93
CA LEU A 76 31.55 -11.00 -10.43
C LEU A 76 30.61 -10.56 -9.32
N SER A 77 31.16 -10.05 -8.22
CA SER A 77 30.41 -9.57 -7.08
C SER A 77 30.45 -8.05 -7.01
N PHE A 78 29.30 -7.43 -6.74
CA PHE A 78 29.12 -5.99 -6.67
C PHE A 78 28.54 -5.59 -5.30
N THR A 79 29.22 -4.66 -4.62
CA THR A 79 28.83 -4.17 -3.28
C THR A 79 28.85 -2.65 -3.26
N GLU A 80 27.71 -2.03 -2.95
CA GLU A 80 27.63 -0.57 -2.77
C GLU A 80 28.39 -0.14 -1.51
N LYS A 81 28.81 1.14 -1.46
CA LYS A 81 29.66 1.69 -0.38
C LYS A 81 29.11 1.45 1.03
N ASP A 82 27.79 1.45 1.18
CA ASP A 82 27.08 1.31 2.47
C ASP A 82 26.25 0.01 2.59
N ASP A 83 26.46 -0.97 1.69
CA ASP A 83 25.80 -2.27 1.77
C ASP A 83 26.79 -3.36 2.17
N PHE A 84 26.35 -4.28 3.02
CA PHE A 84 27.10 -5.46 3.42
C PHE A 84 26.83 -6.66 2.50
N HIS A 85 25.81 -6.60 1.64
CA HIS A 85 25.45 -7.69 0.73
C HIS A 85 26.12 -7.52 -0.64
N SER A 86 26.79 -8.58 -1.10
CA SER A 86 27.33 -8.68 -2.44
C SER A 86 26.27 -9.22 -3.41
N ASN A 87 26.23 -8.65 -4.62
CA ASN A 87 25.32 -9.07 -5.69
C ASN A 87 26.15 -9.74 -6.77
N GLN A 88 25.81 -10.97 -7.13
CA GLN A 88 26.59 -11.75 -8.08
C GLN A 88 26.01 -11.67 -9.50
N LEU A 89 26.86 -11.32 -10.46
CA LEU A 89 26.60 -11.46 -11.88
C LEU A 89 27.29 -12.73 -12.40
N LYS A 90 26.51 -13.65 -12.98
CA LYS A 90 27.06 -14.83 -13.64
C LYS A 90 27.64 -14.46 -15.00
N LEU A 91 28.93 -14.71 -15.18
CA LEU A 91 29.61 -14.59 -16.45
C LEU A 91 29.30 -15.83 -17.30
N SER A 92 28.74 -15.62 -18.49
CA SER A 92 28.50 -16.71 -19.45
C SER A 92 29.83 -17.14 -20.07
N SER A 93 30.07 -18.46 -20.12
CA SER A 93 31.28 -19.01 -20.75
C SER A 93 31.32 -18.83 -22.27
N LYS A 94 30.19 -18.47 -22.88
CA LYS A 94 30.07 -18.13 -24.31
C LYS A 94 30.22 -16.63 -24.59
N ASP A 95 30.21 -15.81 -23.55
CA ASP A 95 30.27 -14.35 -23.69
C ASP A 95 31.73 -13.89 -23.63
N THR A 96 32.26 -13.57 -24.82
CA THR A 96 33.61 -13.04 -25.05
C THR A 96 33.65 -11.52 -25.02
N SER A 97 32.56 -10.85 -24.63
CA SER A 97 32.55 -9.39 -24.54
C SER A 97 33.56 -8.90 -23.50
N ASN A 98 34.26 -7.82 -23.86
CA ASN A 98 35.12 -7.07 -22.95
C ASN A 98 34.34 -5.94 -22.26
N PHE A 99 33.02 -5.88 -22.44
CA PHE A 99 32.16 -4.85 -21.89
C PHE A 99 30.90 -5.44 -21.27
N ILE A 100 30.61 -5.09 -20.01
CA ILE A 100 29.42 -5.53 -19.28
C ILE A 100 28.62 -4.32 -18.81
N SER A 101 27.31 -4.34 -19.06
CA SER A 101 26.38 -3.41 -18.41
C SER A 101 25.67 -4.14 -17.27
N MET A 102 25.79 -3.60 -16.06
CA MET A 102 25.21 -4.16 -14.85
C MET A 102 24.16 -3.20 -14.31
N ASN A 103 22.89 -3.60 -14.34
CA ASN A 103 21.82 -2.84 -13.71
C ASN A 103 21.46 -3.46 -12.35
N LEU A 104 21.86 -2.79 -11.27
CA LEU A 104 21.58 -3.23 -9.90
C LEU A 104 20.08 -3.17 -9.55
N ASP A 105 19.27 -2.41 -10.28
CA ASP A 105 17.81 -2.36 -10.07
C ASP A 105 17.15 -3.70 -10.35
N VAL A 106 17.68 -4.45 -11.32
CA VAL A 106 17.16 -5.78 -11.67
C VAL A 106 17.41 -6.79 -10.54
N ILE A 107 18.51 -6.61 -9.80
CA ILE A 107 18.98 -7.56 -8.79
C ILE A 107 18.58 -7.18 -7.38
N LYS A 108 18.59 -5.90 -7.03
CA LYS A 108 18.25 -5.41 -5.68
C LYS A 108 16.81 -4.92 -5.58
N GLY A 109 16.19 -4.66 -6.73
CA GLY A 109 14.90 -4.00 -6.81
C GLY A 109 15.00 -2.49 -6.60
N VAL A 110 13.98 -1.80 -7.06
CA VAL A 110 13.79 -0.35 -6.91
C VAL A 110 12.81 -0.13 -5.78
N PHE A 111 13.18 0.68 -4.80
CA PHE A 111 12.27 1.11 -3.74
C PHE A 111 11.89 2.57 -3.95
N ASN A 112 10.60 2.83 -4.04
CA ASN A 112 10.01 4.15 -4.12
C ASN A 112 9.06 4.36 -2.94
N TRP A 113 8.94 5.61 -2.50
CA TRP A 113 7.96 5.96 -1.49
C TRP A 113 7.31 7.31 -1.81
N LYS A 114 6.07 7.47 -1.36
CA LYS A 114 5.32 8.72 -1.48
C LYS A 114 4.50 8.92 -0.20
N ALA A 115 4.67 10.07 0.44
CA ALA A 115 3.90 10.48 1.60
C ALA A 115 3.04 11.68 1.23
N GLU A 116 1.73 11.55 1.39
CA GLU A 116 0.75 12.60 1.12
C GLU A 116 0.03 12.95 2.40
N THR A 117 -0.07 14.24 2.70
CA THR A 117 -0.89 14.76 3.79
C THR A 117 -1.88 15.76 3.25
N SER A 118 -3.08 15.77 3.82
CA SER A 118 -4.10 16.75 3.48
C SER A 118 -4.85 17.21 4.70
N LEU A 119 -5.19 18.50 4.73
CA LEU A 119 -6.08 19.12 5.69
C LEU A 119 -7.19 19.83 4.92
N SER A 120 -8.44 19.44 5.10
CA SER A 120 -9.56 20.00 4.36
C SER A 120 -10.73 20.41 5.23
N ALA A 121 -11.30 21.57 4.92
CA ALA A 121 -12.64 21.94 5.37
C ALA A 121 -13.64 21.31 4.42
N ALA A 122 -14.57 20.53 4.96
CA ALA A 122 -15.53 19.77 4.19
C ALA A 122 -16.95 19.87 4.73
N SER A 123 -17.92 19.84 3.82
CA SER A 123 -19.31 19.58 4.13
C SER A 123 -19.64 18.13 3.79
N SER A 124 -20.33 17.47 4.71
CA SER A 124 -20.64 16.06 4.66
C SER A 124 -22.15 15.85 4.78
N PHE A 125 -22.72 15.15 3.81
CA PHE A 125 -24.11 14.75 3.80
C PHE A 125 -24.19 13.23 3.89
N PHE A 126 -24.99 12.75 4.83
CA PHE A 126 -25.20 11.33 5.06
C PHE A 126 -26.68 11.02 4.84
N SER A 127 -26.98 10.01 4.03
CA SER A 127 -28.30 9.38 4.06
C SER A 127 -28.14 7.96 4.59
N VAL A 128 -28.83 7.65 5.69
CA VAL A 128 -28.90 6.31 6.28
C VAL A 128 -27.52 5.75 6.73
N TYR A 129 -26.56 6.62 7.08
CA TYR A 129 -25.21 6.19 7.51
C TYR A 129 -25.12 6.06 9.04
N GLN A 130 -25.02 4.83 9.56
CA GLN A 130 -25.08 4.57 11.01
C GLN A 130 -23.80 4.92 11.76
N SER A 131 -22.61 4.82 11.13
CA SER A 131 -21.34 4.96 11.86
C SER A 131 -20.97 6.41 12.23
N SER A 132 -21.78 7.41 11.88
CA SER A 132 -21.61 8.83 12.25
C SER A 132 -22.84 9.46 12.94
N GLY A 133 -23.85 8.66 13.28
CA GLY A 133 -25.02 9.14 14.05
C GLY A 133 -25.99 10.03 13.26
N ASN A 134 -26.14 9.82 11.94
CA ASN A 134 -27.11 10.51 11.07
C ASN A 134 -27.06 12.05 11.12
N ASN A 135 -25.85 12.62 11.24
CA ASN A 135 -25.64 14.06 11.34
C ASN A 135 -25.11 14.62 10.02
N ASN A 136 -25.96 15.33 9.27
CA ASN A 136 -25.50 16.20 8.19
C ASN A 136 -24.64 17.31 8.79
N ASN A 137 -23.35 17.29 8.52
CA ASN A 137 -22.38 18.20 9.12
C ASN A 137 -21.87 19.15 8.03
N ILE A 138 -22.30 20.41 8.10
CA ILE A 138 -21.90 21.46 7.15
C ILE A 138 -20.44 21.88 7.38
N SER A 139 -19.89 21.66 8.58
CA SER A 139 -18.54 22.10 8.94
C SER A 139 -17.73 20.96 9.56
N THR A 140 -16.92 20.31 8.73
CA THR A 140 -15.99 19.25 9.13
C THR A 140 -14.56 19.64 8.77
N ILE A 141 -13.62 19.38 9.66
CA ILE A 141 -12.19 19.36 9.33
C ILE A 141 -11.78 17.91 9.17
N LEU A 142 -11.24 17.56 8.01
CA LEU A 142 -10.68 16.24 7.70
C LEU A 142 -9.18 16.36 7.55
N SER A 143 -8.45 15.53 8.27
CA SER A 143 -7.01 15.34 8.17
C SER A 143 -6.74 13.95 7.64
N ARG A 144 -5.84 13.83 6.66
CA ARG A 144 -5.42 12.52 6.12
C ARG A 144 -3.91 12.49 5.96
N ALA A 145 -3.32 11.34 6.26
CA ALA A 145 -1.94 11.01 5.95
C ALA A 145 -1.92 9.66 5.23
N LEU A 146 -1.24 9.60 4.10
CA LEU A 146 -1.16 8.43 3.22
C LEU A 146 0.30 8.19 2.86
N ILE A 147 0.84 7.03 3.21
CA ILE A 147 2.22 6.64 2.87
C ILE A 147 2.13 5.42 1.95
N HIS A 148 2.64 5.59 0.74
CA HIS A 148 2.79 4.55 -0.27
C HIS A 148 4.24 4.10 -0.31
N LEU A 149 4.47 2.81 -0.15
CA LEU A 149 5.76 2.15 -0.34
C LEU A 149 5.64 1.19 -1.53
N ASP A 150 6.56 1.30 -2.48
CA ASP A 150 6.58 0.50 -3.70
C ASP A 150 7.98 -0.10 -3.89
N TRP A 151 8.07 -1.42 -3.79
CA TRP A 151 9.26 -2.16 -4.14
C TRP A 151 9.02 -3.00 -5.39
N LYS A 152 9.94 -2.91 -6.36
CA LYS A 152 9.85 -3.68 -7.61
C LYS A 152 11.18 -4.34 -7.95
N GLN A 153 11.18 -5.64 -8.17
CA GLN A 153 12.35 -6.42 -8.58
C GLN A 153 11.96 -7.41 -9.67
N GLY A 154 12.38 -7.15 -10.90
CA GLY A 154 12.02 -7.98 -12.05
C GLY A 154 10.50 -8.10 -12.22
N LYS A 155 9.98 -9.33 -12.08
CA LYS A 155 8.54 -9.65 -12.15
C LYS A 155 7.79 -9.47 -10.83
N TYR A 156 8.50 -9.25 -9.72
CA TYR A 156 7.91 -9.11 -8.41
C TYR A 156 7.65 -7.64 -8.08
N THR A 157 6.52 -7.38 -7.43
CA THR A 157 6.16 -6.05 -6.93
C THR A 157 5.56 -6.20 -5.55
N TRP A 158 6.00 -5.40 -4.59
CA TRP A 158 5.46 -5.33 -3.25
C TRP A 158 5.02 -3.89 -2.96
N LEU A 159 3.71 -3.70 -2.82
CA LEU A 159 3.11 -2.41 -2.51
C LEU A 159 2.60 -2.43 -1.07
N THR A 160 2.85 -1.36 -0.32
CA THR A 160 2.26 -1.17 1.01
C THR A 160 1.75 0.26 1.17
N ASP A 161 0.47 0.39 1.50
CA ASP A 161 -0.22 1.66 1.74
C ASP A 161 -0.61 1.77 3.22
N PHE A 162 -0.11 2.80 3.89
CA PHE A 162 -0.56 3.21 5.22
C PHE A 162 -1.48 4.41 5.08
N ASN A 163 -2.71 4.32 5.57
CA ASN A 163 -3.73 5.34 5.45
C ASN A 163 -4.30 5.69 6.82
N LEU A 164 -4.09 6.93 7.24
CA LEU A 164 -4.64 7.51 8.44
C LEU A 164 -5.61 8.63 8.05
N LEU A 165 -6.83 8.61 8.58
CA LEU A 165 -7.81 9.68 8.42
C LEU A 165 -8.41 10.01 9.78
N TYR A 166 -8.56 11.31 10.06
CA TYR A 166 -9.32 11.80 11.20
C TYR A 166 -10.24 12.93 10.75
N GLY A 167 -11.48 12.89 11.22
CA GLY A 167 -12.49 13.90 10.94
C GLY A 167 -13.14 14.41 12.21
N GLN A 168 -13.22 15.73 12.33
CA GLN A 168 -13.92 16.43 13.40
C GLN A 168 -15.00 17.32 12.79
N SER A 169 -16.26 17.09 13.13
CA SER A 169 -17.35 18.02 12.82
C SER A 169 -17.61 18.98 13.96
N PHE A 170 -18.05 20.17 13.57
CA PHE A 170 -18.41 21.28 14.43
C PHE A 170 -19.85 21.66 14.09
N THR A 171 -20.76 21.44 15.04
CA THR A 171 -22.20 21.66 14.84
C THR A 171 -22.76 22.50 15.98
N SER A 172 -23.54 23.52 15.65
CA SER A 172 -24.29 24.29 16.64
C SER A 172 -25.72 23.76 16.71
N LEU A 173 -26.09 23.20 17.85
CA LEU A 173 -27.42 22.67 18.11
C LEU A 173 -28.28 23.72 18.80
N LYS A 174 -29.52 23.87 18.35
CA LYS A 174 -30.54 24.60 19.11
C LYS A 174 -31.29 23.60 19.97
N ILE A 175 -31.27 23.82 21.28
CA ILE A 175 -31.95 23.01 22.26
C ILE A 175 -33.02 23.88 22.90
N GLU A 176 -34.25 23.45 22.78
CA GLU A 176 -35.38 24.05 23.45
C GLU A 176 -35.66 23.25 24.73
N ASP A 177 -35.57 23.92 25.87
CA ASP A 177 -35.94 23.36 27.17
C ASP A 177 -36.90 24.31 27.91
N GLN A 178 -37.26 23.95 29.14
CA GLN A 178 -38.17 24.76 29.97
C GLN A 178 -37.64 26.18 30.27
N GLN A 179 -36.35 26.46 30.02
CA GLN A 179 -35.71 27.77 30.21
C GLN A 179 -35.57 28.56 28.90
N GLY A 180 -36.02 28.00 27.76
CA GLY A 180 -36.04 28.64 26.45
C GLY A 180 -35.15 27.95 25.42
N ILE A 181 -34.87 28.64 24.31
CA ILE A 181 -34.03 28.13 23.23
C ILE A 181 -32.58 28.55 23.48
N ARG A 182 -31.69 27.59 23.74
CA ARG A 182 -30.24 27.81 23.83
C ARG A 182 -29.51 27.19 22.65
N SER A 183 -28.44 27.84 22.21
CA SER A 183 -27.53 27.29 21.20
C SER A 183 -26.31 26.67 21.89
N VAL A 184 -26.04 25.39 21.63
CA VAL A 184 -24.88 24.66 22.19
C VAL A 184 -23.98 24.24 21.04
N GLN A 185 -22.71 24.63 21.10
CA GLN A 185 -21.70 24.08 20.19
C GLN A 185 -21.36 22.66 20.63
N ALA A 186 -21.42 21.73 19.68
CA ALA A 186 -21.16 20.34 19.91
C ALA A 186 -20.26 19.80 18.81
N ASN A 187 -19.08 19.33 19.23
CA ASN A 187 -18.07 18.80 18.34
C ASN A 187 -18.20 17.28 18.34
N ALA A 188 -18.22 16.65 17.16
CA ALA A 188 -18.33 15.22 17.04
C ALA A 188 -17.24 14.64 16.14
N LYS A 189 -16.74 13.44 16.46
CA LYS A 189 -15.93 12.67 15.52
C LYS A 189 -16.79 12.39 14.30
N SER A 190 -16.39 12.86 13.12
CA SER A 190 -17.12 12.65 11.87
C SER A 190 -16.67 11.41 11.11
N GLY A 191 -15.47 10.92 11.41
CA GLY A 191 -14.93 9.66 10.94
C GLY A 191 -13.46 9.51 11.31
N ASP A 192 -13.00 8.27 11.39
CA ASP A 192 -11.59 7.93 11.56
C ASP A 192 -11.28 6.61 10.85
N LEU A 193 -10.05 6.51 10.35
CA LEU A 193 -9.56 5.34 9.67
C LEU A 193 -8.08 5.17 9.96
N LEU A 194 -7.71 4.01 10.47
CA LEU A 194 -6.36 3.48 10.43
C LEU A 194 -6.40 2.26 9.52
N SER A 195 -5.70 2.31 8.40
CA SER A 195 -5.63 1.18 7.48
C SER A 195 -4.22 0.95 6.96
N VAL A 196 -3.84 -0.33 6.87
CA VAL A 196 -2.61 -0.79 6.24
C VAL A 196 -2.99 -1.82 5.19
N THR A 197 -2.65 -1.57 3.93
CA THR A 197 -2.82 -2.54 2.85
C THR A 197 -1.45 -2.94 2.34
N SER A 198 -1.15 -4.23 2.32
CA SER A 198 0.07 -4.76 1.72
C SER A 198 -0.29 -5.76 0.64
N SER A 199 0.37 -5.68 -0.51
CA SER A 199 0.15 -6.59 -1.62
C SER A 199 1.46 -7.02 -2.25
N PHE A 200 1.62 -8.32 -2.42
CA PHE A 200 2.77 -8.91 -3.10
C PHE A 200 2.28 -9.55 -4.40
N SER A 201 2.87 -9.14 -5.51
CA SER A 201 2.43 -9.51 -6.85
C SER A 201 3.57 -10.10 -7.68
N GLU A 202 3.32 -11.22 -8.35
CA GLU A 202 4.18 -11.78 -9.39
C GLU A 202 3.55 -11.58 -10.77
N GLN A 203 4.26 -10.89 -11.66
CA GLN A 203 3.86 -10.74 -13.05
C GLN A 203 4.13 -12.04 -13.83
N PHE A 204 3.06 -12.70 -14.29
CA PHE A 204 3.17 -13.89 -15.14
C PHE A 204 2.78 -13.61 -16.61
N SER A 205 2.10 -12.49 -16.88
CA SER A 205 1.81 -12.01 -18.24
C SER A 205 1.90 -10.49 -18.29
N LYS A 206 1.85 -9.90 -19.48
CA LYS A 206 2.00 -8.45 -19.70
C LYS A 206 1.05 -7.62 -18.83
N TYR A 207 -0.18 -8.10 -18.62
CA TYR A 207 -1.23 -7.40 -17.90
C TYR A 207 -1.75 -8.14 -16.67
N PHE A 208 -1.28 -9.36 -16.41
CA PHE A 208 -1.80 -10.20 -15.33
C PHE A 208 -0.73 -10.50 -14.30
N HIS A 209 -1.11 -10.30 -13.05
CA HIS A 209 -0.29 -10.53 -11.89
C HIS A 209 -1.01 -11.48 -10.92
N LEU A 210 -0.30 -12.46 -10.39
CA LEU A 210 -0.77 -13.24 -9.26
C LEU A 210 -0.46 -12.44 -8.00
N THR A 211 -1.48 -12.07 -7.23
CA THR A 211 -1.36 -11.14 -6.10
C THR A 211 -1.91 -11.75 -4.82
N ALA A 212 -1.07 -11.78 -3.79
CA ALA A 212 -1.49 -11.94 -2.40
C ALA A 212 -1.70 -10.56 -1.77
N LEU A 213 -2.83 -10.35 -1.12
CA LEU A 213 -3.24 -9.10 -0.51
C LEU A 213 -3.56 -9.32 0.96
N ALA A 214 -3.09 -8.41 1.80
CA ALA A 214 -3.47 -8.30 3.20
C ALA A 214 -3.90 -6.86 3.48
N ASN A 215 -5.08 -6.66 4.07
CA ASN A 215 -5.55 -5.38 4.56
C ASN A 215 -5.86 -5.52 6.05
N ALA A 216 -5.44 -4.54 6.82
CA ALA A 216 -5.89 -4.34 8.18
C ALA A 216 -6.56 -2.96 8.24
N GLN A 217 -7.73 -2.89 8.86
CA GLN A 217 -8.48 -1.65 9.06
C GLN A 217 -9.01 -1.57 10.49
N SER A 218 -8.94 -0.39 11.07
CA SER A 218 -9.45 -0.12 12.40
C SER A 218 -9.82 1.35 12.59
N GLN A 219 -10.49 1.63 13.69
CA GLN A 219 -10.64 2.97 14.26
C GLN A 219 -9.65 3.19 15.40
N PHE A 220 -9.39 4.45 15.74
CA PHE A 220 -8.42 4.83 16.77
C PHE A 220 -8.94 5.85 17.78
N ALA A 221 -9.97 6.63 17.44
CA ALA A 221 -10.59 7.60 18.33
C ALA A 221 -11.97 7.10 18.81
N PRO A 222 -12.38 7.38 20.06
CA PRO A 222 -13.71 7.05 20.55
C PRO A 222 -14.83 7.62 19.66
N GLY A 223 -15.78 6.78 19.29
CA GLY A 223 -17.00 7.16 18.58
C GLY A 223 -18.23 6.97 19.45
N TYR A 224 -19.25 7.81 19.25
CA TYR A 224 -20.49 7.77 20.01
C TYR A 224 -21.72 7.76 19.07
N SER A 225 -22.77 7.03 19.45
CA SER A 225 -24.01 6.93 18.63
C SER A 225 -24.75 8.26 18.54
N ASP A 226 -24.86 8.96 19.67
CA ASP A 226 -25.27 10.36 19.75
C ASP A 226 -24.15 11.18 20.42
N PRO A 227 -23.22 11.76 19.63
CA PRO A 227 -22.15 12.58 20.17
C PRO A 227 -22.65 13.87 20.84
N TYR A 228 -23.94 14.18 20.67
CA TYR A 228 -24.59 15.37 21.19
C TYR A 228 -25.47 15.09 22.41
N ALA A 229 -25.49 13.85 22.89
CA ALA A 229 -26.24 13.44 24.08
C ALA A 229 -25.93 14.34 25.31
N PRO A 230 -24.67 14.69 25.63
CA PRO A 230 -24.36 15.56 26.77
C PRO A 230 -24.98 16.94 26.67
N ALA A 231 -25.02 17.53 25.47
CA ALA A 231 -25.65 18.84 25.26
C ALA A 231 -27.15 18.81 25.60
N ARG A 232 -27.77 17.63 25.45
CA ARG A 232 -29.19 17.33 25.74
C ARG A 232 -29.39 16.73 27.14
N GLY A 233 -28.36 16.64 27.97
CA GLY A 233 -28.45 16.05 29.31
C GLY A 233 -28.60 14.53 29.34
N ARG A 234 -28.10 13.82 28.31
CA ARG A 234 -28.08 12.35 28.23
C ARG A 234 -26.64 11.83 28.23
N ASP A 235 -26.48 10.57 28.66
CA ASP A 235 -25.18 9.91 28.67
C ASP A 235 -24.69 9.55 27.26
N LEU A 236 -23.38 9.53 27.10
CA LEU A 236 -22.71 9.08 25.87
C LEU A 236 -22.77 7.56 25.77
N VAL A 237 -23.20 7.07 24.61
CA VAL A 237 -23.16 5.63 24.28
C VAL A 237 -22.04 5.39 23.28
N LEU A 238 -21.04 4.62 23.70
CA LEU A 238 -19.87 4.29 22.90
C LEU A 238 -20.27 3.34 21.75
N ILE A 239 -19.74 3.60 20.55
CA ILE A 239 -19.90 2.73 19.37
C ILE A 239 -18.57 2.26 18.80
N SER A 240 -17.46 2.93 19.13
CA SER A 240 -16.13 2.51 18.69
C SER A 240 -15.02 3.10 19.55
N GLU A 241 -13.86 2.47 19.52
CA GLU A 241 -12.65 2.90 20.24
C GLU A 241 -11.38 2.45 19.50
N PHE A 242 -10.22 2.71 20.09
CA PHE A 242 -8.95 2.21 19.59
C PHE A 242 -8.95 0.69 19.45
N LEU A 243 -8.76 0.22 18.21
CA LEU A 243 -8.77 -1.20 17.84
C LEU A 243 -10.08 -1.92 18.19
N ALA A 244 -11.21 -1.22 18.14
CA ALA A 244 -12.54 -1.79 18.32
C ALA A 244 -13.53 -1.08 17.36
N PRO A 245 -13.78 -1.64 16.15
CA PRO A 245 -13.36 -2.96 15.65
C PRO A 245 -11.99 -2.94 14.94
N VAL A 246 -11.40 -4.12 14.77
CA VAL A 246 -10.33 -4.39 13.80
C VAL A 246 -10.84 -5.37 12.75
N VAL A 247 -10.64 -5.05 11.48
CA VAL A 247 -10.98 -5.91 10.34
C VAL A 247 -9.68 -6.30 9.64
N PHE A 248 -9.48 -7.59 9.38
CA PHE A 248 -8.38 -8.10 8.57
C PHE A 248 -8.90 -8.83 7.34
N ASN A 249 -8.53 -8.36 6.16
CA ASN A 249 -8.82 -9.04 4.90
C ASN A 249 -7.55 -9.68 4.34
N LEU A 250 -7.60 -10.97 4.06
CA LEU A 250 -6.55 -11.69 3.35
C LEU A 250 -7.12 -12.22 2.04
N GLY A 251 -6.36 -12.16 0.95
CA GLY A 251 -6.82 -12.67 -0.33
C GLY A 251 -5.67 -13.10 -1.22
N VAL A 252 -5.88 -14.16 -1.99
CA VAL A 252 -4.99 -14.53 -3.11
C VAL A 252 -5.81 -14.51 -4.38
N GLY A 253 -5.32 -13.81 -5.39
CA GLY A 253 -6.12 -13.53 -6.57
C GLY A 253 -5.30 -13.06 -7.77
N ILE A 254 -6.00 -12.74 -8.84
CA ILE A 254 -5.41 -12.20 -10.06
C ILE A 254 -5.67 -10.70 -10.09
N ASP A 255 -4.62 -9.93 -10.33
CA ASP A 255 -4.70 -8.49 -10.58
C ASP A 255 -4.46 -8.21 -12.07
N TYR A 256 -5.49 -7.72 -12.73
CA TYR A 256 -5.46 -7.30 -14.13
C TYR A 256 -5.16 -5.80 -14.22
N ARG A 257 -3.99 -5.46 -14.76
CA ARG A 257 -3.46 -4.10 -14.91
C ARG A 257 -3.23 -3.77 -16.39
N PRO A 258 -4.27 -3.44 -17.17
CA PRO A 258 -4.13 -3.17 -18.61
C PRO A 258 -3.30 -1.91 -18.91
N ASN A 259 -3.32 -0.93 -18.00
CA ASN A 259 -2.62 0.34 -18.10
C ASN A 259 -2.43 0.94 -16.71
N GLN A 260 -1.76 2.10 -16.63
CA GLN A 260 -1.49 2.81 -15.37
C GLN A 260 -2.73 3.43 -14.69
N TYR A 261 -3.89 3.45 -15.34
CA TYR A 261 -5.11 4.10 -14.85
C TYR A 261 -6.11 3.13 -14.24
N MET A 262 -5.99 1.83 -14.52
CA MET A 262 -6.99 0.83 -14.14
C MET A 262 -6.33 -0.42 -13.57
N SER A 263 -6.85 -0.91 -12.46
CA SER A 263 -6.57 -2.25 -11.93
C SER A 263 -7.86 -2.95 -11.53
N VAL A 264 -7.92 -4.26 -11.77
CA VAL A 264 -9.03 -5.11 -11.34
C VAL A 264 -8.43 -6.32 -10.64
N TYR A 265 -8.55 -6.35 -9.33
CA TYR A 265 -8.17 -7.49 -8.51
C TYR A 265 -9.39 -8.37 -8.26
N TYR A 266 -9.27 -9.65 -8.54
CA TYR A 266 -10.27 -10.65 -8.19
C TYR A 266 -9.62 -11.79 -7.41
N SER A 267 -10.13 -12.05 -6.21
CA SER A 267 -9.75 -13.17 -5.37
C SER A 267 -10.95 -14.10 -5.18
N PRO A 268 -10.86 -15.38 -5.63
CA PRO A 268 -11.89 -16.37 -5.31
C PRO A 268 -11.79 -16.88 -3.87
N CYS A 269 -10.67 -16.65 -3.20
CA CYS A 269 -10.40 -17.12 -1.83
C CYS A 269 -9.96 -15.92 -0.98
N GLY A 270 -10.94 -15.17 -0.50
CA GLY A 270 -10.81 -14.09 0.45
C GLY A 270 -11.24 -14.53 1.84
N LEU A 271 -10.47 -14.13 2.85
CA LEU A 271 -10.78 -14.28 4.26
C LEU A 271 -11.01 -12.89 4.83
N ASP A 272 -12.13 -12.68 5.52
CA ASP A 272 -12.45 -11.48 6.27
C ASP A 272 -12.57 -11.85 7.75
N LEU A 273 -11.77 -11.20 8.59
CA LEU A 273 -11.70 -11.44 10.02
C LEU A 273 -12.07 -10.15 10.75
N LEU A 274 -13.23 -10.15 11.38
CA LEU A 274 -13.65 -9.08 12.27
C LEU A 274 -13.27 -9.45 13.70
N PHE A 275 -12.58 -8.56 14.40
CA PHE A 275 -12.27 -8.69 15.82
C PHE A 275 -12.75 -7.48 16.59
N VAL A 276 -13.53 -7.72 17.66
CA VAL A 276 -14.07 -6.67 18.54
C VAL A 276 -13.62 -6.94 19.97
N ARG A 277 -12.58 -6.19 20.39
CA ARG A 277 -11.96 -6.32 21.71
C ARG A 277 -12.95 -6.09 22.86
N ARG A 278 -13.86 -5.13 22.73
CA ARG A 278 -14.79 -4.71 23.80
C ARG A 278 -16.11 -5.50 23.76
N PRO A 279 -16.48 -6.23 24.82
CA PRO A 279 -17.74 -6.96 24.87
C PRO A 279 -18.96 -6.08 24.58
N GLU A 280 -19.02 -4.88 25.17
CA GLU A 280 -20.17 -3.96 25.02
C GLU A 280 -20.41 -3.49 23.57
N LEU A 281 -19.41 -3.63 22.69
CA LEU A 281 -19.50 -3.23 21.29
C LEU A 281 -19.83 -4.40 20.36
N ARG A 282 -19.67 -5.66 20.79
CA ARG A 282 -19.79 -6.86 19.94
C ARG A 282 -21.13 -6.96 19.24
N GLN A 283 -22.23 -6.78 19.97
CA GLN A 283 -23.59 -6.83 19.41
C GLN A 283 -23.82 -5.81 18.28
N GLN A 284 -23.15 -4.64 18.32
CA GLN A 284 -23.27 -3.62 17.27
C GLN A 284 -22.63 -4.06 15.95
N PHE A 285 -21.75 -5.06 16.00
CA PHE A 285 -21.08 -5.66 14.85
C PHE A 285 -21.61 -7.06 14.51
N GLY A 286 -22.77 -7.47 15.07
CA GLY A 286 -23.37 -8.78 14.80
C GLY A 286 -22.62 -9.94 15.44
N LEU A 287 -21.98 -9.69 16.60
CA LEU A 287 -21.29 -10.71 17.39
C LEU A 287 -22.01 -10.92 18.73
N GLU A 288 -22.04 -12.16 19.22
CA GLU A 288 -22.45 -12.45 20.59
C GLU A 288 -21.48 -11.81 21.60
N GLU A 289 -21.96 -11.51 22.82
CA GLU A 289 -21.13 -10.81 23.82
C GLU A 289 -19.90 -11.60 24.24
N ASP A 290 -19.89 -12.92 24.13
CA ASP A 290 -18.77 -13.82 24.43
C ASP A 290 -17.92 -14.14 23.19
N GLU A 291 -18.41 -13.86 21.98
CA GLU A 291 -17.70 -14.08 20.72
C GLU A 291 -16.98 -12.81 20.24
N ALA A 292 -15.65 -12.76 20.41
CA ALA A 292 -14.87 -11.58 20.02
C ALA A 292 -14.52 -11.51 18.52
N THR A 293 -14.77 -12.58 17.77
CA THR A 293 -14.24 -12.75 16.40
C THR A 293 -15.30 -13.32 15.47
N ASN A 294 -15.49 -12.71 14.30
CA ASN A 294 -16.22 -13.30 13.18
C ASN A 294 -15.25 -13.62 12.04
N VAL A 295 -15.45 -14.73 11.37
CA VAL A 295 -14.63 -15.18 10.24
C VAL A 295 -15.54 -15.48 9.05
N THR A 296 -15.33 -14.72 7.98
CA THR A 296 -16.07 -14.86 6.73
C THR A 296 -15.13 -15.29 5.62
N PHE A 297 -15.56 -16.25 4.80
CA PHE A 297 -14.81 -16.73 3.65
C PHE A 297 -15.63 -16.51 2.39
N GLY A 298 -15.01 -15.98 1.35
CA GLY A 298 -15.74 -15.53 0.17
C GLY A 298 -14.86 -15.14 -1.00
N SER A 299 -15.48 -14.61 -2.06
CA SER A 299 -14.73 -13.91 -3.11
C SER A 299 -14.73 -12.41 -2.90
N PHE A 300 -13.65 -11.77 -3.34
CA PHE A 300 -13.46 -10.34 -3.26
C PHE A 300 -13.06 -9.78 -4.62
N LEU A 301 -13.72 -8.70 -5.05
CA LEU A 301 -13.38 -7.94 -6.24
C LEU A 301 -13.06 -6.51 -5.86
N ASN A 302 -11.93 -6.00 -6.33
CA ASN A 302 -11.51 -4.62 -6.13
C ASN A 302 -11.10 -4.00 -7.47
N LEU A 303 -11.95 -3.11 -7.98
CA LEU A 303 -11.70 -2.32 -9.17
C LEU A 303 -11.24 -0.93 -8.74
N ASN A 304 -10.11 -0.48 -9.28
CA ASN A 304 -9.61 0.87 -9.12
C ASN A 304 -9.43 1.50 -10.49
N TYR A 305 -9.95 2.70 -10.67
CA TYR A 305 -9.69 3.53 -11.84
C TYR A 305 -9.35 4.95 -11.40
N ARG A 306 -8.24 5.50 -11.90
CA ARG A 306 -7.79 6.86 -11.61
C ARG A 306 -7.17 7.48 -12.85
N ARG A 307 -7.77 8.56 -13.35
CA ARG A 307 -7.29 9.25 -14.55
C ARG A 307 -7.50 10.75 -14.45
N GLN A 308 -6.53 11.51 -14.96
CA GLN A 308 -6.72 12.92 -15.25
C GLN A 308 -7.61 13.04 -16.50
N ILE A 309 -8.86 13.46 -16.30
CA ILE A 309 -9.86 13.57 -17.36
C ILE A 309 -9.82 14.94 -18.06
N MET A 310 -9.32 15.96 -17.36
CA MET A 310 -9.10 17.32 -17.88
C MET A 310 -7.85 17.90 -17.21
N LYS A 311 -7.29 18.99 -17.75
CA LYS A 311 -6.24 19.73 -17.06
C LYS A 311 -6.71 20.07 -15.64
N ASN A 312 -5.90 19.72 -14.64
CA ASN A 312 -6.17 19.96 -13.22
C ASN A 312 -7.40 19.22 -12.64
N VAL A 313 -7.99 18.27 -13.36
CA VAL A 313 -9.17 17.52 -12.89
C VAL A 313 -8.90 16.02 -12.97
N VAL A 314 -8.88 15.37 -11.81
CA VAL A 314 -8.65 13.93 -11.66
C VAL A 314 -9.93 13.25 -11.22
N PHE A 315 -10.39 12.29 -12.01
CA PHE A 315 -11.46 11.39 -11.61
C PHE A 315 -10.84 10.10 -11.08
N ALA A 316 -11.35 9.62 -9.96
CA ALA A 316 -11.03 8.30 -9.44
C ALA A 316 -12.27 7.57 -8.94
N THR A 317 -12.42 6.30 -9.28
CA THR A 317 -13.46 5.41 -8.76
C THR A 317 -12.82 4.14 -8.20
N LYS A 318 -13.34 3.70 -7.06
CA LYS A 318 -12.94 2.48 -6.37
C LYS A 318 -14.20 1.70 -6.04
N LEU A 319 -14.30 0.47 -6.53
CA LEU A 319 -15.41 -0.44 -6.28
C LEU A 319 -14.88 -1.71 -5.62
N GLN A 320 -15.34 -1.98 -4.41
CA GLN A 320 -15.06 -3.20 -3.65
C GLN A 320 -16.37 -3.96 -3.48
N LEU A 321 -16.37 -5.18 -4.01
CA LEU A 321 -17.47 -6.13 -3.88
C LEU A 321 -16.98 -7.35 -3.11
N PHE A 322 -17.82 -7.88 -2.24
CA PHE A 322 -17.55 -9.12 -1.53
C PHE A 322 -18.74 -10.06 -1.68
N THR A 323 -18.45 -11.35 -1.73
CA THR A 323 -19.47 -12.38 -1.83
C THR A 323 -19.14 -13.43 -0.79
N ASN A 324 -20.01 -13.54 0.21
CA ASN A 324 -19.87 -14.55 1.25
C ASN A 324 -20.24 -15.94 0.69
N TYR A 325 -19.36 -16.92 0.90
CA TYR A 325 -19.62 -18.31 0.54
C TYR A 325 -20.26 -19.08 1.69
N LEU A 326 -20.12 -18.58 2.91
CA LEU A 326 -20.71 -19.17 4.10
C LEU A 326 -22.15 -18.67 4.22
N LYS A 327 -23.05 -19.55 4.69
CA LYS A 327 -24.43 -19.18 4.95
C LYS A 327 -24.50 -18.45 6.30
N ASN A 328 -25.21 -17.32 6.40
CA ASN A 328 -25.55 -16.74 7.70
C ASN A 328 -26.16 -17.80 8.60
N LYS A 329 -25.58 -18.01 9.78
CA LYS A 329 -26.19 -18.86 10.80
C LYS A 329 -27.31 -18.13 11.54
N GLU A 330 -27.23 -16.80 11.67
CA GLU A 330 -28.18 -16.00 12.44
C GLU A 330 -29.40 -15.58 11.61
N ASN A 331 -29.20 -15.23 10.32
CA ASN A 331 -30.28 -14.76 9.44
C ASN A 331 -30.43 -15.57 8.13
N PRO A 332 -30.72 -16.89 8.20
CA PRO A 332 -30.80 -17.76 7.03
C PRO A 332 -31.97 -17.44 6.07
N ALA A 333 -32.90 -16.58 6.49
CA ALA A 333 -34.02 -16.13 5.66
C ALA A 333 -33.66 -14.95 4.74
N PHE A 334 -32.61 -14.20 5.07
CA PHE A 334 -32.23 -12.97 4.37
C PHE A 334 -30.92 -13.09 3.59
N GLU A 335 -29.97 -13.92 4.02
CA GLU A 335 -28.73 -14.15 3.27
C GLU A 335 -28.84 -15.37 2.34
N ARG A 336 -28.72 -15.14 1.03
CA ARG A 336 -28.54 -16.22 0.06
C ARG A 336 -27.04 -16.44 -0.14
N PRO A 337 -26.51 -17.67 0.02
CA PRO A 337 -25.12 -17.95 -0.32
C PRO A 337 -24.81 -17.46 -1.74
N GLY A 338 -23.80 -16.60 -1.89
CA GLY A 338 -23.49 -15.95 -3.16
C GLY A 338 -24.10 -14.55 -3.38
N SER A 339 -24.72 -13.93 -2.36
CA SER A 339 -25.07 -12.50 -2.38
C SER A 339 -23.83 -11.64 -2.62
N ILE A 340 -24.01 -10.52 -3.33
CA ILE A 340 -22.92 -9.59 -3.63
C ILE A 340 -23.12 -8.34 -2.78
N ASP A 341 -22.26 -8.15 -1.79
CA ASP A 341 -22.21 -6.96 -0.98
C ASP A 341 -21.34 -5.90 -1.66
N VAL A 342 -21.84 -4.67 -1.69
CA VAL A 342 -21.07 -3.49 -2.09
C VAL A 342 -20.41 -2.93 -0.84
N GLN A 343 -19.26 -3.51 -0.46
CA GLN A 343 -18.49 -3.06 0.70
C GLN A 343 -18.10 -1.57 0.58
N LEU A 344 -17.71 -1.13 -0.62
CA LEU A 344 -17.36 0.26 -0.88
C LEU A 344 -17.44 0.59 -2.37
N TRP A 345 -18.28 1.53 -2.75
CA TRP A 345 -18.20 2.17 -4.05
C TRP A 345 -17.97 3.67 -3.89
N GLN A 346 -16.72 4.09 -4.05
CA GLN A 346 -16.30 5.48 -3.91
C GLN A 346 -15.99 6.09 -5.27
N ASN A 347 -16.56 7.24 -5.56
CA ASN A 347 -16.25 8.06 -6.72
C ASN A 347 -15.74 9.42 -6.24
N SER A 348 -14.65 9.91 -6.81
CA SER A 348 -14.05 11.19 -6.45
C SER A 348 -13.67 11.99 -7.68
N LEU A 349 -13.97 13.28 -7.63
CA LEU A 349 -13.57 14.27 -8.61
C LEU A 349 -12.74 15.33 -7.90
N ASN A 350 -11.46 15.40 -8.24
CA ASN A 350 -10.47 16.25 -7.58
C ASN A 350 -10.01 17.34 -8.54
N PHE A 351 -10.31 18.59 -8.17
CA PHE A 351 -9.92 19.81 -8.86
C PHE A 351 -8.68 20.39 -8.18
N ASN A 352 -7.53 20.30 -8.84
CA ASN A 352 -6.25 20.77 -8.31
C ASN A 352 -5.96 22.18 -8.83
N PHE A 353 -6.24 23.21 -8.03
CA PHE A 353 -5.95 24.59 -8.44
C PHE A 353 -4.44 24.83 -8.54
N ASN A 354 -3.67 24.27 -7.58
CA ASN A 354 -2.22 24.25 -7.60
C ASN A 354 -1.71 23.03 -6.80
N LYS A 355 -0.39 22.94 -6.56
CA LYS A 355 0.23 21.83 -5.83
C LYS A 355 -0.21 21.71 -4.36
N TYR A 356 -0.73 22.78 -3.78
CA TYR A 356 -1.09 22.88 -2.36
C TYR A 356 -2.58 22.99 -2.11
N ILE A 357 -3.39 23.37 -3.09
CA ILE A 357 -4.83 23.65 -2.90
C ILE A 357 -5.63 22.82 -3.89
N SER A 358 -6.57 22.03 -3.37
CA SER A 358 -7.54 21.29 -4.18
C SER A 358 -8.94 21.41 -3.64
N PHE A 359 -9.92 21.27 -4.53
CA PHE A 359 -11.30 20.99 -4.17
C PHE A 359 -11.65 19.56 -4.57
N SER A 360 -12.35 18.82 -3.72
CA SER A 360 -12.72 17.43 -3.94
C SER A 360 -14.22 17.25 -3.76
N ILE A 361 -14.82 16.49 -4.67
CA ILE A 361 -16.18 15.98 -4.57
C ILE A 361 -16.06 14.47 -4.46
N THR A 362 -16.49 13.89 -3.36
CA THR A 362 -16.47 12.44 -3.14
C THR A 362 -17.88 11.94 -2.85
N THR A 363 -18.28 10.87 -3.53
CA THR A 363 -19.48 10.11 -3.23
C THR A 363 -19.09 8.70 -2.86
N THR A 364 -19.73 8.15 -1.83
CA THR A 364 -19.50 6.79 -1.36
C THR A 364 -20.84 6.11 -1.22
N VAL A 365 -20.93 4.90 -1.74
CA VAL A 365 -22.09 4.02 -1.61
C VAL A 365 -21.64 2.75 -0.91
N ILE A 366 -22.40 2.33 0.10
CA ILE A 366 -22.21 1.05 0.78
C ILE A 366 -23.56 0.33 0.77
N TYR A 367 -23.55 -0.95 0.46
CA TYR A 367 -24.71 -1.81 0.52
C TYR A 367 -24.27 -3.18 1.03
N ASP A 368 -24.96 -3.66 2.05
CA ASP A 368 -24.69 -4.89 2.77
C ASP A 368 -26.05 -5.53 3.01
N GLU A 369 -26.27 -6.73 2.47
CA GLU A 369 -27.57 -7.42 2.53
C GLU A 369 -27.91 -7.89 3.96
N ASP A 370 -26.88 -8.10 4.80
CA ASP A 370 -27.01 -8.64 6.15
C ASP A 370 -27.28 -7.55 7.19
N ARG A 371 -26.86 -6.31 6.94
CA ARG A 371 -27.11 -5.19 7.87
C ARG A 371 -28.56 -4.75 7.88
N GLN A 372 -29.22 -5.04 8.98
CA GLN A 372 -30.60 -4.70 9.26
C GLN A 372 -30.74 -3.23 9.70
N PHE A 373 -31.37 -2.40 8.88
CA PHE A 373 -31.76 -1.03 9.24
C PHE A 373 -33.25 -0.98 9.59
N ARG A 374 -33.61 -0.20 10.63
CA ARG A 374 -35.02 0.02 10.97
C ARG A 374 -35.74 0.73 9.82
N LEU A 375 -36.87 0.16 9.39
CA LEU A 375 -37.75 0.69 8.37
C LEU A 375 -38.66 1.73 9.01
N LEU A 376 -38.60 2.95 8.48
CA LEU A 376 -39.56 4.01 8.77
C LEU A 376 -40.44 4.12 7.52
N GLU A 377 -41.75 3.85 7.63
CA GLU A 377 -42.72 4.02 6.54
C GLU A 377 -43.71 5.14 6.88
N GLY A 378 -44.07 5.95 5.88
CA GLY A 378 -45.02 7.07 5.98
C GLY A 378 -44.51 8.37 5.35
N ASP A 379 -45.42 9.18 4.79
CA ASP A 379 -45.13 10.47 4.11
C ASP A 379 -44.79 11.63 5.06
N ASP A 380 -44.86 11.42 6.37
CA ASP A 380 -44.43 12.41 7.36
C ASP A 380 -42.92 12.37 7.54
N LYS A 381 -42.29 13.55 7.68
CA LYS A 381 -40.82 13.78 7.72
C LYS A 381 -40.03 12.98 8.79
N LEU A 382 -40.68 12.15 9.58
CA LEU A 382 -40.09 11.27 10.60
C LEU A 382 -40.49 9.79 10.46
N GLY A 383 -41.45 9.43 9.61
CA GLY A 383 -41.98 8.07 9.41
C GLY A 383 -42.55 7.41 10.68
N GLN A 384 -43.55 6.54 10.55
CA GLN A 384 -43.91 5.67 11.68
C GLN A 384 -42.91 4.51 11.74
N ASN A 385 -42.40 4.22 12.94
CA ASN A 385 -41.55 3.06 13.18
C ASN A 385 -42.41 1.79 13.07
N THR A 386 -42.31 1.08 11.96
CA THR A 386 -43.09 -0.13 11.69
C THR A 386 -42.57 -1.35 12.45
N GLY A 387 -41.44 -1.23 13.15
CA GLY A 387 -40.76 -2.35 13.80
C GLY A 387 -40.06 -3.31 12.83
N ALA A 388 -40.22 -3.11 11.53
CA ALA A 388 -39.59 -3.94 10.51
C ALA A 388 -38.15 -3.46 10.26
N THR A 389 -37.24 -4.39 9.97
CA THR A 389 -35.85 -4.11 9.62
C THR A 389 -35.51 -4.69 8.25
N GLY A 390 -34.58 -4.06 7.53
CA GLY A 390 -34.09 -4.60 6.26
C GLY A 390 -32.84 -3.89 5.75
N PRO A 391 -32.15 -4.46 4.75
CA PRO A 391 -30.95 -3.85 4.17
C PRO A 391 -31.26 -2.51 3.49
N ARG A 392 -30.33 -1.56 3.61
CA ARG A 392 -30.42 -0.23 3.00
C ARG A 392 -29.10 0.18 2.37
N THR A 393 -29.21 0.77 1.18
CA THR A 393 -28.08 1.46 0.54
C THR A 393 -27.80 2.76 1.30
N GLN A 394 -26.56 2.91 1.75
CA GLN A 394 -26.10 4.09 2.46
C GLN A 394 -25.33 4.97 1.48
N TYR A 395 -25.65 6.28 1.47
CA TYR A 395 -24.94 7.25 0.66
C TYR A 395 -24.21 8.24 1.55
N PHE A 396 -22.97 8.52 1.18
CA PHE A 396 -22.15 9.54 1.80
C PHE A 396 -21.60 10.46 0.73
N HIS A 397 -21.83 11.76 0.89
CA HIS A 397 -21.31 12.80 0.01
C HIS A 397 -20.41 13.73 0.80
N ASN A 398 -19.23 14.00 0.28
CA ASN A 398 -18.26 14.90 0.88
C ASN A 398 -17.77 15.91 -0.16
N LEU A 399 -17.87 17.19 0.19
CA LEU A 399 -17.34 18.30 -0.59
C LEU A 399 -16.25 18.95 0.25
N GLY A 400 -14.99 18.88 -0.17
CA GLY A 400 -13.85 19.32 0.62
C GLY A 400 -12.96 20.30 -0.12
N LEU A 401 -12.69 21.47 0.47
CA LEU A 401 -11.60 22.35 0.07
C LEU A 401 -10.39 22.06 0.98
N GLY A 402 -9.29 21.61 0.38
CA GLY A 402 -8.15 21.06 1.09
C GLY A 402 -6.82 21.71 0.75
N LEU A 403 -5.99 21.82 1.77
CA LEU A 403 -4.55 21.99 1.66
C LEU A 403 -3.90 20.62 1.54
N ASN A 404 -3.07 20.42 0.52
CA ASN A 404 -2.35 19.18 0.27
C ASN A 404 -0.85 19.41 0.33
N TYR A 405 -0.14 18.39 0.77
CA TYR A 405 1.30 18.33 0.69
C TYR A 405 1.71 16.91 0.30
N SER A 406 2.66 16.79 -0.62
CA SER A 406 3.19 15.49 -1.05
C SER A 406 4.71 15.50 -1.05
N PHE A 407 5.30 14.53 -0.37
CA PHE A 407 6.70 14.17 -0.47
C PHE A 407 6.79 12.86 -1.26
N GLN A 408 7.82 12.71 -2.07
CA GLN A 408 8.09 11.45 -2.74
C GLN A 408 9.60 11.26 -2.86
N SER A 409 10.04 10.00 -2.89
CA SER A 409 11.37 9.68 -3.40
C SER A 409 11.50 10.31 -4.79
N LYS A 410 12.69 10.82 -5.11
CA LYS A 410 12.94 11.30 -6.48
C LYS A 410 12.68 10.12 -7.41
N GLN A 411 11.65 10.22 -8.25
CA GLN A 411 11.50 9.32 -9.39
C GLN A 411 12.79 9.49 -10.21
N HIS A 412 13.55 8.40 -10.33
CA HIS A 412 14.88 8.42 -10.92
C HIS A 412 14.87 7.89 -12.35
#